data_AF-A0A5J4S482-F1
#
_entry.id   AF-A0A5J4S482-F1
#
_cell.length_a   1.000
_cell.length_b   1.000
_cell.length_c   1.000
_cell.angle_alpha   90.00
_cell.angle_beta   90.00
_cell.angle_gamma   90.00
#
_symmetry.space_group_name_H-M   'P 1'
#
loop_
_entity.id
_entity.type
_entity.pdbx_description
1 polymer ?
#
loop_
_entity_poly.entity_id
_entity_poly.type
_entity_poly.pdbx_seq_one_letter_code
_entity_poly.pdbx_strand_id
1 'polypeptide(L)'
;FRMQVSVLDCLDCGNCADVCPGNPKKGGKALAMKAFETQLAEAPNWEYCTNKVSSKQHLVDINSNVKNSQFATPLFEFSGACSGCGETPYVKLISQLFGDRQMVANATGCSSIYSGSVPSTPYTKNEKGQGPAWANSLFEDFCEYGLGMQLANEKLRERIVKLMNEAIADAQTPADYKEVFSEWIANKNDAAKSKELAEKIIPMVEAVKGKCDICKGIYELKQYLVKRSQWIIGGDGASYDIGYGGLDHVIASGKDVNIFVIDTEVYSNTGGQSSKATPVGAIAKFAASGKRIRKKDLGLMATTYGYVYVAQIAMGADQAQTLKAFREAEAYPGPSLIIAYAPCINHGLKAGMGKSQAEEESAVKCGYWHLWRYNPALEAEGKNPFILDSKEPEWSGFQNFLKGEVRYTSLLKQYPAEAGELFQVAEDNAKWRYNNYKRLANQVWEK
;
A
#
# COMPACT_ATOMS: atom_id res chain seq x y z
N PHE A 1 7.53 26.03 10.21
CA PHE A 1 7.63 24.62 9.75
C PHE A 1 8.96 24.08 10.26
N ARG A 2 8.98 22.87 10.84
CA ARG A 2 10.17 22.20 11.37
C ARG A 2 10.09 20.72 10.99
N MET A 3 11.21 20.15 10.56
CA MET A 3 11.38 18.69 10.51
C MET A 3 11.96 18.28 11.87
N GLN A 4 11.24 17.47 12.64
CA GLN A 4 11.71 16.93 13.92
C GLN A 4 11.91 15.42 13.75
N VAL A 5 13.02 14.91 14.29
CA VAL A 5 13.33 13.48 14.30
C VAL A 5 13.09 12.92 15.69
N SER A 6 12.49 11.71 15.77
CA SER A 6 12.58 10.89 16.97
C SER A 6 13.92 10.16 16.96
N VAL A 7 14.88 10.64 17.74
CA VAL A 7 16.22 10.02 17.77
C VAL A 7 16.23 8.64 18.44
N LEU A 8 15.28 8.38 19.34
CA LEU A 8 15.20 7.12 20.09
C LEU A 8 14.52 6.01 19.28
N ASP A 9 13.64 6.36 18.34
CA ASP A 9 12.97 5.39 17.46
C ASP A 9 13.66 5.26 16.08
N CYS A 10 14.66 6.09 15.80
CA CYS A 10 15.36 6.09 14.54
C CYS A 10 16.26 4.84 14.41
N LEU A 11 16.04 4.05 13.37
CA LEU A 11 16.90 2.89 13.03
C LEU A 11 18.11 3.27 12.18
N ASP A 12 18.56 4.52 12.20
CA ASP A 12 19.76 5.06 11.52
C ASP A 12 19.95 4.75 10.02
N CYS A 13 18.91 4.28 9.32
CA CYS A 13 19.07 3.73 7.96
C CYS A 13 19.68 4.69 6.94
N GLY A 14 19.48 6.00 7.08
CA GLY A 14 20.02 7.02 6.18
C GLY A 14 19.15 7.37 4.96
N ASN A 15 18.04 6.65 4.70
CA ASN A 15 17.16 6.95 3.56
C ASN A 15 16.67 8.40 3.53
N CYS A 16 16.33 8.99 4.68
CA CYS A 16 15.84 10.37 4.75
C CYS A 16 16.90 11.40 4.32
N ALA A 17 18.17 11.18 4.66
CA ALA A 17 19.28 12.02 4.21
C ALA A 17 19.59 11.78 2.73
N ASP A 18 19.46 10.54 2.27
CA ASP A 18 19.66 10.17 0.87
C ASP A 18 18.66 10.84 -0.07
N VAL A 19 17.36 10.70 0.21
CA VAL A 19 16.29 11.29 -0.62
C VAL A 19 16.16 12.81 -0.46
N CYS A 20 16.84 13.41 0.51
CA CYS A 20 16.74 14.86 0.75
C CYS A 20 17.16 15.64 -0.51
N PRO A 21 16.26 16.42 -1.13
CA PRO A 21 16.58 17.20 -2.34
C PRO A 21 17.49 18.40 -2.04
N GLY A 22 17.82 18.63 -0.77
CA GLY A 22 18.67 19.73 -0.33
C GLY A 22 17.96 21.08 -0.29
N ASN A 23 18.74 22.14 -0.15
CA ASN A 23 18.25 23.51 -0.26
C ASN A 23 18.51 24.06 -1.67
N PRO A 24 17.47 24.30 -2.49
CA PRO A 24 17.65 24.81 -3.86
C PRO A 24 18.37 26.17 -3.93
N LYS A 25 18.32 26.97 -2.86
CA LYS A 25 18.92 28.31 -2.80
C LYS A 25 20.34 28.33 -2.27
N LYS A 26 20.70 27.40 -1.38
CA LYS A 26 22.00 27.38 -0.69
C LYS A 26 22.91 26.22 -1.11
N GLY A 27 22.39 25.26 -1.89
CA GLY A 27 23.04 23.99 -2.14
C GLY A 27 23.11 23.11 -0.87
N GLY A 28 23.58 21.87 -1.03
CA GLY A 28 23.79 20.92 0.06
C GLY A 28 22.52 20.25 0.60
N LYS A 29 22.71 19.14 1.32
CA LYS A 29 21.64 18.36 1.95
C LYS A 29 21.10 19.10 3.18
N ALA A 30 19.78 19.08 3.38
CA ALA A 30 19.14 19.65 4.58
C ALA A 30 19.14 18.68 5.77
N LEU A 31 19.39 17.39 5.53
CA LEU A 31 19.56 16.35 6.53
C LEU A 31 20.93 15.71 6.36
N ALA A 32 21.62 15.46 7.47
CA ALA A 32 22.91 14.79 7.50
C ALA A 32 22.95 13.79 8.65
N MET A 33 23.54 12.62 8.42
CA MET A 33 23.73 11.62 9.45
C MET A 33 24.78 12.08 10.47
N LYS A 34 24.49 11.88 11.76
CA LYS A 34 25.34 12.21 12.90
C LYS A 34 25.32 11.04 13.89
N ALA A 35 26.39 10.92 14.68
CA ALA A 35 26.46 9.93 15.75
C ALA A 35 25.33 10.17 16.78
N PHE A 36 24.67 9.09 17.20
CA PHE A 36 23.48 9.13 18.05
C PHE A 36 23.68 9.92 19.35
N GLU A 37 24.82 9.72 20.02
CA GLU A 37 25.16 10.35 21.30
C GLU A 37 25.20 11.88 21.20
N THR A 38 25.53 12.40 20.00
CA THR A 38 25.56 13.84 19.74
C THR A 38 24.18 14.44 19.52
N GLN A 39 23.15 13.61 19.32
CA GLN A 39 21.79 14.03 18.97
C GLN A 39 20.76 13.78 20.09
N LEU A 40 21.17 13.27 21.26
CA LEU A 40 20.27 13.00 22.40
C LEU A 40 19.49 14.23 22.86
N ALA A 41 20.02 15.43 22.67
CA ALA A 41 19.33 16.69 22.96
C ALA A 41 18.06 16.92 22.10
N GLU A 42 17.84 16.14 21.04
CA GLU A 42 16.61 16.20 20.23
C GLU A 42 15.45 15.40 20.82
N ALA A 43 15.68 14.50 21.79
CA ALA A 43 14.61 13.73 22.42
C ALA A 43 13.57 14.63 23.12
N PRO A 44 13.96 15.64 23.94
CA PRO A 44 13.00 16.60 24.49
C PRO A 44 12.25 17.42 23.43
N ASN A 45 12.90 17.73 22.29
CA ASN A 45 12.24 18.44 21.19
C ASN A 45 11.17 17.58 20.51
N TRP A 46 11.45 16.28 20.34
CA TRP A 46 10.49 15.30 19.86
C TRP A 46 9.29 15.18 20.82
N GLU A 47 9.54 15.01 22.12
CA GLU A 47 8.48 14.94 23.14
C GLU A 47 7.62 16.20 23.18
N TYR A 48 8.22 17.38 23.01
CA TYR A 48 7.45 18.62 22.91
C TYR A 48 6.56 18.61 21.66
N CYS A 49 7.10 18.20 20.52
CA CYS A 49 6.35 18.12 19.26
C CYS A 49 5.19 17.13 19.33
N THR A 50 5.37 15.95 19.94
CA THR A 50 4.31 14.94 20.04
C THR A 50 3.27 15.27 21.12
N ASN A 51 3.67 15.84 22.25
CA ASN A 51 2.77 16.05 23.38
C ASN A 51 2.11 17.45 23.43
N LYS A 52 2.71 18.46 22.77
CA LYS A 52 2.27 19.87 22.88
C LYS A 52 1.84 20.49 21.56
N VAL A 53 2.12 19.88 20.42
CA VAL A 53 1.75 20.41 19.10
C VAL A 53 0.57 19.63 18.54
N SER A 54 -0.56 20.30 18.31
CA SER A 54 -1.74 19.68 17.70
C SER A 54 -1.57 19.48 16.20
N SER A 55 -2.20 18.42 15.67
CA SER A 55 -2.21 18.15 14.24
C SER A 55 -2.93 19.27 13.48
N LYS A 56 -2.33 19.70 12.37
CA LYS A 56 -2.90 20.69 11.45
C LYS A 56 -3.32 20.07 10.12
N GLN A 57 -3.48 18.74 10.08
CA GLN A 57 -3.82 18.02 8.85
C GLN A 57 -5.14 18.50 8.21
N HIS A 58 -6.09 19.02 9.00
CA HIS A 58 -7.35 19.57 8.51
C HIS A 58 -7.20 20.87 7.70
N LEU A 59 -6.04 21.53 7.75
CA LEU A 59 -5.75 22.76 6.99
C LEU A 59 -5.20 22.48 5.59
N VAL A 60 -4.97 21.22 5.22
CA VAL A 60 -4.40 20.82 3.93
C VAL A 60 -5.18 19.67 3.32
N ASP A 61 -5.28 19.63 1.99
CA ASP A 61 -5.73 18.43 1.30
C ASP A 61 -4.60 17.39 1.29
N ILE A 62 -4.66 16.45 2.23
CA ILE A 62 -3.68 15.37 2.39
C ILE A 62 -3.56 14.45 1.16
N ASN A 63 -4.55 14.44 0.27
CA ASN A 63 -4.56 13.61 -0.93
C ASN A 63 -3.92 14.32 -2.14
N SER A 64 -3.80 15.65 -2.10
CA SER A 64 -3.43 16.45 -3.26
C SER A 64 -2.05 16.15 -3.84
N ASN A 65 -1.04 15.93 -2.99
CA ASN A 65 0.35 15.71 -3.40
C ASN A 65 1.19 15.07 -2.27
N VAL A 66 2.41 14.64 -2.61
CA VAL A 66 3.34 13.97 -1.71
C VAL A 66 3.67 14.80 -0.46
N LYS A 67 3.88 16.11 -0.60
CA LYS A 67 4.16 16.98 0.55
C LYS A 67 2.97 17.01 1.50
N ASN A 68 1.77 17.16 0.98
CA ASN A 68 0.56 17.30 1.80
C ASN A 68 0.18 15.99 2.50
N SER A 69 0.43 14.83 1.89
CA SER A 69 0.22 13.54 2.55
C SER A 69 1.10 13.38 3.81
N GLN A 70 2.27 14.02 3.85
CA GLN A 70 3.15 13.98 5.03
C GLN A 70 2.71 14.90 6.18
N PHE A 71 1.67 15.73 5.99
CA PHE A 71 1.03 16.44 7.11
C PHE A 71 -0.06 15.60 7.80
N ALA A 72 -0.51 14.50 7.19
CA ALA A 72 -1.40 13.55 7.83
C ALA A 72 -0.66 12.77 8.91
N THR A 73 -1.30 12.60 10.07
CA THR A 73 -0.78 11.77 11.17
C THR A 73 -0.54 10.35 10.66
N PRO A 74 0.71 9.83 10.72
CA PRO A 74 0.97 8.42 10.43
C PRO A 74 0.25 7.54 11.46
N LEU A 75 -0.44 6.50 11.01
CA LEU A 75 -1.12 5.53 11.88
C LEU A 75 -0.42 4.15 11.87
N PHE A 76 0.83 4.15 11.40
CA PHE A 76 1.75 3.03 11.41
C PHE A 76 3.16 3.59 11.69
N GLU A 77 3.70 3.34 12.88
CA GLU A 77 4.95 3.92 13.36
C GLU A 77 5.76 2.93 14.20
N PHE A 78 7.10 3.07 14.18
CA PHE A 78 8.02 2.36 15.07
C PHE A 78 7.90 0.82 15.09
N SER A 79 7.61 0.24 13.92
CA SER A 79 7.54 -1.23 13.74
C SER A 79 8.88 -1.92 13.97
N GLY A 80 8.85 -3.21 14.29
CA GLY A 80 10.06 -4.07 14.37
C GLY A 80 10.68 -4.47 13.03
N ALA A 81 10.42 -3.72 11.94
CA ALA A 81 11.00 -3.97 10.64
C ALA A 81 12.50 -3.63 10.60
N CYS A 82 13.22 -4.15 9.60
CA CYS A 82 14.65 -3.87 9.44
C CYS A 82 14.93 -2.37 9.18
N SER A 83 16.12 -1.91 9.56
CA SER A 83 16.63 -0.59 9.17
C SER A 83 16.60 -0.42 7.65
N GLY A 84 15.85 0.59 7.17
CA GLY A 84 15.70 0.88 5.74
C GLY A 84 14.80 -0.09 4.97
N CYS A 85 13.95 -0.86 5.67
CA CYS A 85 12.97 -1.76 5.06
C CYS A 85 12.16 -1.08 3.93
N GLY A 86 12.09 -1.70 2.76
CA GLY A 86 11.32 -1.21 1.62
C GLY A 86 9.80 -1.40 1.74
N GLU A 87 9.31 -2.14 2.75
CA GLU A 87 7.88 -2.44 2.91
C GLU A 87 7.11 -1.33 3.64
N THR A 88 7.64 -0.88 4.78
CA THR A 88 6.92 0.00 5.73
C THR A 88 6.61 1.42 5.22
N PRO A 89 7.39 2.05 4.32
CA PRO A 89 7.02 3.35 3.76
C PRO A 89 5.66 3.35 3.06
N TYR A 90 5.32 2.26 2.36
CA TYR A 90 4.03 2.10 1.70
C TYR A 90 2.89 1.90 2.70
N VAL A 91 3.06 1.02 3.68
CA VAL A 91 2.04 0.77 4.73
C VAL A 91 1.74 2.05 5.52
N LYS A 92 2.79 2.84 5.83
CA LYS A 92 2.65 4.17 6.44
C LYS A 92 1.85 5.12 5.55
N LEU A 93 2.10 5.15 4.25
CA LEU A 93 1.36 6.02 3.34
C LEU A 93 -0.13 5.62 3.26
N ILE A 94 -0.45 4.33 3.20
CA ILE A 94 -1.84 3.84 3.23
C ILE A 94 -2.54 4.31 4.52
N SER A 95 -1.87 4.20 5.67
CA SER A 95 -2.45 4.59 6.96
C SER A 95 -2.65 6.11 7.08
N GLN A 96 -1.80 6.92 6.45
CA GLN A 96 -1.98 8.38 6.36
C GLN A 96 -3.19 8.78 5.51
N LEU A 97 -3.46 8.05 4.43
CA LEU A 97 -4.54 8.39 3.50
C LEU A 97 -5.90 7.85 3.95
N PHE A 98 -5.94 6.67 4.55
CA PHE A 98 -7.18 5.92 4.78
C PHE A 98 -7.32 5.38 6.22
N GLY A 99 -6.33 5.59 7.09
CA GLY A 99 -6.21 4.88 8.37
C GLY A 99 -7.30 5.17 9.39
N ASP A 100 -8.06 6.27 9.26
CA ASP A 100 -9.21 6.57 10.12
C ASP A 100 -10.42 5.65 9.87
N ARG A 101 -10.44 4.97 8.71
CA ARG A 101 -11.50 4.03 8.29
C ARG A 101 -10.97 2.71 7.73
N GLN A 102 -9.67 2.44 7.89
CA GLN A 102 -8.99 1.28 7.35
C GLN A 102 -9.31 0.00 8.15
N MET A 103 -9.54 -1.09 7.42
CA MET A 103 -9.53 -2.46 7.92
C MET A 103 -8.43 -3.22 7.19
N VAL A 104 -7.64 -4.02 7.90
CA VAL A 104 -6.49 -4.75 7.34
C VAL A 104 -6.63 -6.25 7.59
N ALA A 105 -6.70 -7.02 6.51
CA ALA A 105 -6.43 -8.45 6.50
C ALA A 105 -4.99 -8.66 6.02
N ASN A 106 -4.11 -9.13 6.90
CA ASN A 106 -2.69 -9.26 6.61
C ASN A 106 -2.31 -10.73 6.45
N ALA A 107 -1.64 -11.08 5.36
CA ALA A 107 -1.04 -12.39 5.20
C ALA A 107 0.11 -12.60 6.19
N THR A 108 0.36 -13.85 6.58
CA THR A 108 1.57 -14.18 7.34
C THR A 108 2.82 -13.94 6.50
N GLY A 109 3.81 -13.24 7.06
CA GLY A 109 5.04 -12.85 6.37
C GLY A 109 5.74 -11.72 7.10
N CYS A 110 6.74 -11.06 6.49
CA CYS A 110 7.40 -9.91 7.13
C CYS A 110 6.39 -8.87 7.58
N SER A 111 5.39 -8.60 6.74
CA SER A 111 4.33 -7.64 7.05
C SER A 111 3.46 -7.98 8.24
N SER A 112 3.24 -9.26 8.57
CA SER A 112 2.59 -9.62 9.84
C SER A 112 3.54 -9.54 11.03
N ILE A 113 4.81 -9.95 10.85
CA ILE A 113 5.81 -9.94 11.92
C ILE A 113 6.08 -8.52 12.41
N TYR A 114 6.37 -7.57 11.53
CA TYR A 114 6.62 -6.20 11.97
C TYR A 114 5.34 -5.46 12.42
N SER A 115 4.15 -5.98 12.10
CA SER A 115 2.85 -5.37 12.41
C SER A 115 2.18 -5.90 13.68
N GLY A 116 2.51 -7.12 14.11
CA GLY A 116 1.74 -7.86 15.12
C GLY A 116 2.55 -8.74 16.05
N SER A 117 3.86 -8.52 16.19
CA SER A 117 4.69 -9.27 17.16
C SER A 117 4.51 -8.72 18.58
N VAL A 118 3.59 -9.34 19.32
CA VAL A 118 3.30 -9.02 20.73
C VAL A 118 4.60 -9.01 21.56
N PRO A 119 4.82 -8.00 22.42
CA PRO A 119 3.85 -6.98 22.86
C PRO A 119 3.82 -5.69 22.04
N SER A 120 4.63 -5.54 20.98
CA SER A 120 4.74 -4.28 20.24
C SER A 120 3.90 -4.31 18.96
N THR A 121 2.99 -3.35 18.81
CA THR A 121 2.18 -3.17 17.59
C THR A 121 2.33 -1.75 17.04
N PRO A 122 2.81 -1.55 15.81
CA PRO A 122 3.04 -0.23 15.22
C PRO A 122 1.78 0.51 14.76
N TYR A 123 0.65 -0.19 14.63
CA TYR A 123 -0.61 0.46 14.30
C TYR A 123 -1.11 1.26 15.50
N THR A 124 -1.41 2.54 15.28
CA THR A 124 -1.84 3.48 16.33
C THR A 124 -3.15 4.17 15.94
N LYS A 125 -3.61 5.09 16.80
CA LYS A 125 -4.86 5.83 16.64
C LYS A 125 -4.58 7.32 16.49
N ASN A 126 -5.46 8.01 15.77
CA ASN A 126 -5.51 9.46 15.74
C ASN A 126 -6.14 10.04 17.03
N GLU A 127 -6.18 11.37 17.13
CA GLU A 127 -6.78 12.09 18.26
C GLU A 127 -8.26 11.78 18.52
N LYS A 128 -9.00 11.29 17.52
CA LYS A 128 -10.41 10.84 17.65
C LYS A 128 -10.50 9.37 18.09
N GLY A 129 -9.38 8.70 18.41
CA GLY A 129 -9.33 7.29 18.77
C GLY A 129 -9.56 6.33 17.59
N GLN A 130 -9.47 6.82 16.36
CA GLN A 130 -9.68 6.03 15.14
C GLN A 130 -8.32 5.58 14.58
N GLY A 131 -8.23 4.35 14.10
CA GLY A 131 -7.04 3.81 13.47
C GLY A 131 -7.33 2.51 12.75
N PRO A 132 -6.34 1.96 12.04
CA PRO A 132 -6.51 0.71 11.29
C PRO A 132 -6.90 -0.44 12.21
N ALA A 133 -7.99 -1.13 11.87
CA ALA A 133 -8.33 -2.40 12.50
C ALA A 133 -7.55 -3.52 11.81
N TRP A 134 -6.51 -4.05 12.46
CA TRP A 134 -5.59 -5.02 11.88
C TRP A 134 -5.84 -6.43 12.38
N ALA A 135 -5.80 -7.40 11.47
CA ALA A 135 -5.80 -8.82 11.82
C ALA A 135 -4.98 -9.64 10.81
N ASN A 136 -4.30 -10.67 11.32
CA ASN A 136 -3.65 -11.72 10.54
C ASN A 136 -4.40 -13.03 10.81
N SER A 137 -4.90 -13.68 9.75
CA SER A 137 -5.47 -15.03 9.82
C SER A 137 -4.34 -16.04 9.61
N LEU A 138 -4.14 -16.51 8.37
CA LEU A 138 -3.07 -17.42 8.00
C LEU A 138 -2.25 -16.87 6.84
N PHE A 139 -1.33 -17.69 6.32
CA PHE A 139 -0.48 -17.33 5.19
C PHE A 139 -1.25 -17.44 3.87
N GLU A 140 -2.09 -18.46 3.78
CA GLU A 140 -2.77 -18.94 2.58
C GLU A 140 -4.15 -18.32 2.35
N ASP A 141 -4.83 -17.82 3.39
CA ASP A 141 -6.26 -17.43 3.36
C ASP A 141 -6.49 -15.92 3.42
N PHE A 142 -5.43 -15.12 3.37
CA PHE A 142 -5.47 -13.70 3.69
C PHE A 142 -6.42 -12.89 2.79
N CYS A 143 -6.55 -13.29 1.53
CA CYS A 143 -7.47 -12.68 0.58
C CYS A 143 -8.92 -13.01 0.94
N GLU A 144 -9.23 -14.28 1.15
CA GLU A 144 -10.55 -14.78 1.53
C GLU A 144 -10.99 -14.22 2.88
N TYR A 145 -10.06 -14.07 3.81
CA TYR A 145 -10.27 -13.45 5.10
C TYR A 145 -10.69 -11.97 4.95
N GLY A 146 -9.97 -11.22 4.12
CA GLY A 146 -10.32 -9.84 3.79
C GLY A 146 -11.65 -9.70 3.04
N LEU A 147 -11.96 -10.64 2.15
CA LEU A 147 -13.27 -10.72 1.50
C LEU A 147 -14.38 -10.96 2.52
N GLY A 148 -14.16 -11.86 3.49
CA GLY A 148 -15.10 -12.10 4.59
C GLY A 148 -15.38 -10.84 5.41
N MET A 149 -14.36 -10.05 5.73
CA MET A 149 -14.53 -8.74 6.38
C MET A 149 -15.37 -7.78 5.56
N GLN A 150 -15.13 -7.71 4.24
CA GLN A 150 -15.89 -6.85 3.34
C GLN A 150 -17.36 -7.26 3.25
N LEU A 151 -17.64 -8.57 3.11
CA LEU A 151 -19.01 -9.08 3.08
C LEU A 151 -19.75 -8.81 4.40
N ALA A 152 -19.07 -8.96 5.55
CA ALA A 152 -19.64 -8.59 6.84
C ALA A 152 -19.96 -7.09 6.91
N ASN A 153 -19.06 -6.24 6.41
CA ASN A 153 -19.28 -4.80 6.33
C ASN A 153 -20.52 -4.45 5.50
N GLU A 154 -20.63 -5.01 4.29
CA GLU A 154 -21.78 -4.82 3.40
C GLU A 154 -23.09 -5.19 4.11
N LYS A 155 -23.13 -6.35 4.77
CA LYS A 155 -24.34 -6.82 5.47
C LYS A 155 -24.73 -5.93 6.65
N LEU A 156 -23.76 -5.42 7.40
CA LEU A 156 -24.02 -4.51 8.51
C LEU A 156 -24.51 -3.14 8.03
N ARG A 157 -24.01 -2.67 6.88
CA ARG A 157 -24.49 -1.44 6.25
C ARG A 157 -25.86 -1.60 5.61
N GLU A 158 -26.15 -2.75 5.00
CA GLU A 158 -27.51 -3.10 4.54
C GLU A 158 -28.52 -3.10 5.70
N ARG A 159 -28.11 -3.58 6.89
CA ARG A 159 -28.94 -3.50 8.10
C ARG A 159 -29.22 -2.06 8.51
N ILE A 160 -28.24 -1.16 8.44
CA ILE A 160 -28.47 0.28 8.67
C ILE A 160 -29.46 0.85 7.66
N VAL A 161 -29.31 0.54 6.37
CA VAL A 161 -30.25 0.99 5.31
C VAL A 161 -31.67 0.53 5.62
N LYS A 162 -31.85 -0.73 6.05
CA LYS A 162 -33.16 -1.26 6.46
C LYS A 162 -33.75 -0.44 7.60
N LEU A 163 -33.00 -0.24 8.68
CA LEU A 163 -33.45 0.54 9.84
C LEU A 163 -33.79 1.99 9.49
N MET A 164 -32.97 2.64 8.65
CA MET A 164 -33.21 4.00 8.19
C MET A 164 -34.48 4.09 7.34
N ASN A 165 -34.73 3.13 6.44
CA ASN A 165 -35.98 3.09 5.65
C ASN A 165 -37.21 2.87 6.53
N GLU A 166 -37.12 2.02 7.55
CA GLU A 166 -38.20 1.83 8.54
C GLU A 166 -38.48 3.14 9.29
N ALA A 167 -37.45 3.86 9.74
CA ALA A 167 -37.61 5.18 10.36
C ALA A 167 -38.22 6.22 9.41
N ILE A 168 -37.82 6.24 8.14
CA ILE A 168 -38.36 7.15 7.12
C ILE A 168 -39.86 6.90 6.89
N ALA A 169 -40.28 5.63 6.88
CA ALA A 169 -41.68 5.24 6.69
C ALA A 169 -42.57 5.55 7.91
N ASP A 170 -42.00 5.62 9.12
CA ASP A 170 -42.76 5.95 10.33
C ASP A 170 -43.19 7.43 10.36
N ALA A 171 -44.49 7.67 10.54
CA ALA A 171 -45.07 9.01 10.63
C ALA A 171 -44.60 9.80 11.87
N GLN A 172 -44.15 9.12 12.91
CA GLN A 172 -43.66 9.74 14.15
C GLN A 172 -42.21 10.22 14.07
N THR A 173 -41.46 9.77 13.06
CA THR A 173 -40.07 10.20 12.88
C THR A 173 -40.02 11.67 12.44
N PRO A 174 -39.27 12.53 13.15
CA PRO A 174 -39.10 13.93 12.78
C PRO A 174 -38.54 14.12 11.36
N ALA A 175 -38.93 15.20 10.68
CA ALA A 175 -38.59 15.44 9.27
C ALA A 175 -37.07 15.54 9.03
N ASP A 176 -36.33 16.15 9.96
CA ASP A 176 -34.87 16.28 9.95
C ASP A 176 -34.16 14.91 10.00
N TYR A 177 -34.69 13.95 10.77
CA TYR A 177 -34.18 12.57 10.77
C TYR A 177 -34.39 11.90 9.42
N LYS A 178 -35.58 12.06 8.82
CA LYS A 178 -35.90 11.45 7.52
C LYS A 178 -34.99 11.99 6.41
N GLU A 179 -34.73 13.28 6.42
CA GLU A 179 -33.84 13.95 5.45
C GLU A 179 -32.42 13.40 5.54
N VAL A 180 -31.82 13.42 6.74
CA VAL A 180 -30.44 12.97 6.95
C VAL A 180 -30.28 11.47 6.66
N PHE A 181 -31.26 10.64 7.02
CA PHE A 181 -31.23 9.21 6.71
C PHE A 181 -31.33 8.95 5.20
N SER A 182 -32.19 9.68 4.49
CA SER A 182 -32.31 9.57 3.03
C SER A 182 -31.01 10.00 2.34
N GLU A 183 -30.39 11.09 2.80
CA GLU A 183 -29.11 11.58 2.29
C GLU A 183 -27.99 10.56 2.51
N TRP A 184 -27.94 9.93 3.69
CA TRP A 184 -26.94 8.89 3.97
C TRP A 184 -27.15 7.65 3.09
N ILE A 185 -28.39 7.20 2.89
CA ILE A 185 -28.68 6.05 2.02
C ILE A 185 -28.17 6.32 0.59
N ALA A 186 -28.43 7.51 0.05
CA ALA A 186 -28.00 7.91 -1.29
C ALA A 186 -26.47 7.99 -1.42
N ASN A 187 -25.76 8.36 -0.35
CA ASN A 187 -24.33 8.63 -0.36
C ASN A 187 -23.49 7.63 0.44
N LYS A 188 -24.05 6.47 0.84
CA LYS A 188 -23.36 5.51 1.71
C LYS A 188 -22.03 5.01 1.12
N ASN A 189 -21.89 4.99 -0.20
CA ASN A 189 -20.66 4.51 -0.86
C ASN A 189 -19.62 5.61 -1.11
N ASP A 190 -19.92 6.86 -0.75
CA ASP A 190 -18.96 7.97 -0.74
C ASP A 190 -18.32 8.08 0.65
N ALA A 191 -17.00 7.96 0.73
CA ALA A 191 -16.27 7.98 2.00
C ALA A 191 -16.33 9.34 2.72
N ALA A 192 -16.23 10.45 1.97
CA ALA A 192 -16.26 11.79 2.55
C ALA A 192 -17.67 12.13 3.04
N LYS A 193 -18.69 11.86 2.21
CA LYS A 193 -20.09 12.12 2.57
C LYS A 193 -20.61 11.21 3.68
N SER A 194 -20.29 9.93 3.65
CA SER A 194 -20.67 9.03 4.74
C SER A 194 -20.03 9.43 6.09
N LYS A 195 -18.83 10.03 6.07
CA LYS A 195 -18.17 10.59 7.26
C LYS A 195 -18.85 11.87 7.75
N GLU A 196 -19.12 12.83 6.86
CA GLU A 196 -19.85 14.06 7.18
C GLU A 196 -21.22 13.73 7.82
N LEU A 197 -21.95 12.79 7.22
CA LEU A 197 -23.28 12.41 7.70
C LEU A 197 -23.22 11.60 8.99
N ALA A 198 -22.18 10.78 9.22
CA ALA A 198 -22.00 10.09 10.49
C ALA A 198 -21.83 11.08 11.67
N GLU A 199 -21.13 12.21 11.46
CA GLU A 199 -20.98 13.25 12.49
C GLU A 199 -22.33 13.91 12.86
N LYS A 200 -23.31 13.92 11.95
CA LYS A 200 -24.68 14.39 12.21
C LYS A 200 -25.55 13.28 12.83
N ILE A 201 -25.54 12.08 12.25
CA ILE A 201 -26.44 10.97 12.62
C ILE A 201 -26.15 10.46 14.03
N ILE A 202 -24.88 10.32 14.41
CA ILE A 202 -24.51 9.67 15.69
C ILE A 202 -25.11 10.41 16.89
N PRO A 203 -24.94 11.74 17.05
CA PRO A 203 -25.59 12.48 18.13
C PRO A 203 -27.12 12.42 18.09
N MET A 204 -27.72 12.46 16.89
CA MET A 204 -29.18 12.39 16.72
C MET A 204 -29.73 11.08 17.28
N VAL A 205 -29.23 9.93 16.80
CA VAL A 205 -29.73 8.62 17.26
C VAL A 205 -29.34 8.34 18.72
N GLU A 206 -28.22 8.89 19.19
CA GLU A 206 -27.82 8.79 20.60
C GLU A 206 -28.81 9.44 21.56
N ALA A 207 -29.33 10.62 21.21
CA ALA A 207 -30.26 11.37 22.05
C ALA A 207 -31.60 10.63 22.27
N VAL A 208 -31.99 9.76 21.33
CA VAL A 208 -33.30 9.09 21.33
C VAL A 208 -33.23 7.56 21.44
N LYS A 209 -32.03 6.96 21.54
CA LYS A 209 -31.83 5.49 21.63
C LYS A 209 -32.57 4.80 22.78
N GLY A 210 -32.96 5.54 23.83
CA GLY A 210 -33.76 5.01 24.94
C GLY A 210 -35.28 4.97 24.69
N LYS A 211 -35.75 5.60 23.61
CA LYS A 211 -37.19 5.75 23.28
C LYS A 211 -37.55 5.26 21.88
N CYS A 212 -36.56 5.02 21.03
CA CYS A 212 -36.69 4.61 19.63
C CYS A 212 -35.81 3.38 19.38
N ASP A 213 -36.43 2.19 19.25
CA ASP A 213 -35.69 0.93 19.04
C ASP A 213 -34.92 0.92 17.71
N ILE A 214 -35.48 1.55 16.66
CA ILE A 214 -34.80 1.71 15.37
C ILE A 214 -33.52 2.55 15.56
N CYS A 215 -33.63 3.67 16.26
CA CYS A 215 -32.52 4.58 16.53
C CYS A 215 -31.45 3.91 17.40
N LYS A 216 -31.86 3.08 18.37
CA LYS A 216 -30.97 2.22 19.15
C LYS A 216 -30.19 1.27 18.25
N GLY A 217 -30.87 0.58 17.33
CA GLY A 217 -30.22 -0.31 16.36
C GLY A 217 -29.21 0.41 15.45
N ILE A 218 -29.53 1.63 14.99
CA ILE A 218 -28.60 2.45 14.21
C ILE A 218 -27.39 2.85 15.08
N TYR A 219 -27.60 3.25 16.33
CA TYR A 219 -26.53 3.63 17.25
C TYR A 219 -25.58 2.47 17.58
N GLU A 220 -26.09 1.25 17.75
CA GLU A 220 -25.27 0.04 17.98
C GLU A 220 -24.39 -0.32 16.77
N LEU A 221 -24.76 0.14 15.58
CA LEU A 221 -24.03 -0.04 14.33
C LEU A 221 -23.28 1.21 13.87
N LYS A 222 -23.15 2.25 14.70
CA LYS A 222 -22.59 3.57 14.32
C LYS A 222 -21.22 3.51 13.65
N GLN A 223 -20.40 2.52 14.01
CA GLN A 223 -19.09 2.27 13.40
C GLN A 223 -19.17 1.87 11.91
N TYR A 224 -20.35 1.54 11.37
CA TYR A 224 -20.55 1.23 9.96
C TYR A 224 -21.25 2.35 9.18
N LEU A 225 -21.54 3.50 9.82
CA LEU A 225 -22.05 4.68 9.12
C LEU A 225 -21.02 5.22 8.13
N VAL A 226 -19.74 5.26 8.51
CA VAL A 226 -18.63 5.64 7.63
C VAL A 226 -18.26 4.46 6.72
N LYS A 227 -18.10 4.69 5.41
CA LYS A 227 -17.59 3.67 4.47
C LYS A 227 -16.20 3.20 4.94
N ARG A 228 -16.04 1.90 5.16
CA ARG A 228 -14.72 1.32 5.50
C ARG A 228 -13.87 1.12 4.25
N SER A 229 -12.55 1.19 4.43
CA SER A 229 -11.56 0.91 3.39
C SER A 229 -10.93 -0.44 3.70
N GLN A 230 -11.31 -1.50 2.96
CA GLN A 230 -10.79 -2.84 3.17
C GLN A 230 -9.46 -3.01 2.43
N TRP A 231 -8.38 -3.23 3.18
CA TRP A 231 -7.04 -3.49 2.67
C TRP A 231 -6.60 -4.92 2.98
N ILE A 232 -6.10 -5.61 1.97
CA ILE A 232 -5.58 -6.97 2.04
C ILE A 232 -4.10 -6.89 1.74
N ILE A 233 -3.24 -7.04 2.76
CA ILE A 233 -1.80 -6.79 2.64
C ILE A 233 -1.05 -8.12 2.69
N GLY A 234 -0.18 -8.38 1.71
CA GLY A 234 0.62 -9.61 1.65
C GLY A 234 1.94 -9.41 0.94
N GLY A 235 2.92 -10.26 1.25
CA GLY A 235 4.19 -10.32 0.50
C GLY A 235 4.04 -11.07 -0.82
N ASP A 236 5.12 -11.13 -1.61
CA ASP A 236 5.11 -11.87 -2.86
C ASP A 236 4.87 -13.38 -2.68
N GLY A 237 5.41 -14.00 -1.62
CA GLY A 237 5.17 -15.41 -1.36
C GLY A 237 3.71 -15.77 -1.08
N ALA A 238 2.97 -14.90 -0.39
CA ALA A 238 1.53 -15.10 -0.19
C ALA A 238 0.80 -14.97 -1.54
N SER A 239 1.12 -13.93 -2.30
CA SER A 239 0.30 -13.46 -3.41
C SER A 239 0.59 -14.18 -4.73
N TYR A 240 1.84 -14.56 -4.99
CA TYR A 240 2.24 -15.24 -6.21
C TYR A 240 2.13 -16.76 -6.08
N ASP A 241 2.31 -17.29 -4.86
CA ASP A 241 2.42 -18.71 -4.57
C ASP A 241 1.22 -19.28 -3.81
N ILE A 242 1.25 -19.32 -2.48
CA ILE A 242 0.35 -20.16 -1.67
C ILE A 242 -1.10 -19.65 -1.66
N GLY A 243 -1.29 -18.33 -1.57
CA GLY A 243 -2.60 -17.68 -1.54
C GLY A 243 -3.06 -17.16 -2.90
N TYR A 244 -2.35 -17.49 -3.99
CA TYR A 244 -2.71 -16.99 -5.33
C TYR A 244 -4.11 -17.43 -5.77
N GLY A 245 -4.51 -18.67 -5.46
CA GLY A 245 -5.86 -19.15 -5.80
C GLY A 245 -6.97 -18.35 -5.10
N GLY A 246 -6.75 -18.02 -3.82
CA GLY A 246 -7.62 -17.14 -3.05
C GLY A 246 -7.65 -15.71 -3.58
N LEU A 247 -6.47 -15.14 -3.87
CA LEU A 247 -6.32 -13.82 -4.48
C LEU A 247 -7.10 -13.72 -5.79
N ASP A 248 -6.89 -14.68 -6.70
CA ASP A 248 -7.58 -14.77 -8.00
C ASP A 248 -9.09 -14.83 -7.83
N HIS A 249 -9.59 -15.64 -6.89
CA HIS A 249 -11.03 -15.71 -6.61
C HIS A 249 -11.59 -14.40 -6.03
N VAL A 250 -10.84 -13.73 -5.15
CA VAL A 250 -11.28 -12.48 -4.53
C VAL A 250 -11.35 -11.36 -5.56
N ILE A 251 -10.37 -11.22 -6.46
CA ILE A 251 -10.48 -10.24 -7.56
C ILE A 251 -11.63 -10.61 -8.51
N ALA A 252 -11.85 -11.89 -8.80
CA ALA A 252 -12.95 -12.34 -9.65
C ALA A 252 -14.35 -12.09 -9.05
N SER A 253 -14.45 -11.88 -7.74
CA SER A 253 -15.72 -11.61 -7.06
C SER A 253 -16.33 -10.24 -7.40
N GLY A 254 -15.52 -9.31 -7.93
CA GLY A 254 -15.94 -7.93 -8.22
C GLY A 254 -16.19 -7.07 -6.98
N LYS A 255 -15.82 -7.53 -5.78
CA LYS A 255 -16.03 -6.78 -4.52
C LYS A 255 -15.04 -5.63 -4.36
N ASP A 256 -15.51 -4.56 -3.71
CA ASP A 256 -14.73 -3.36 -3.36
C ASP A 256 -13.71 -3.69 -2.25
N VAL A 257 -12.53 -4.17 -2.66
CA VAL A 257 -11.39 -4.49 -1.79
C VAL A 257 -10.09 -4.04 -2.43
N ASN A 258 -9.14 -3.60 -1.60
CA ASN A 258 -7.81 -3.16 -2.03
C ASN A 258 -6.76 -4.19 -1.63
N ILE A 259 -6.20 -4.92 -2.60
CA ILE A 259 -5.11 -5.87 -2.39
C ILE A 259 -3.78 -5.15 -2.63
N PHE A 260 -2.91 -5.18 -1.63
CA PHE A 260 -1.59 -4.58 -1.67
C PHE A 260 -0.51 -5.66 -1.50
N VAL A 261 0.20 -5.92 -2.60
CA VAL A 261 1.30 -6.88 -2.67
C VAL A 261 2.62 -6.15 -2.53
N ILE A 262 3.36 -6.51 -1.48
CA ILE A 262 4.69 -5.99 -1.19
C ILE A 262 5.71 -6.97 -1.77
N ASP A 263 6.21 -6.66 -2.97
CA ASP A 263 7.01 -7.57 -3.76
C ASP A 263 8.51 -7.42 -3.45
N THR A 264 8.98 -8.27 -2.54
CA THR A 264 10.40 -8.44 -2.23
C THR A 264 11.06 -9.48 -3.13
N GLU A 265 10.30 -10.12 -4.02
CA GLU A 265 10.75 -11.16 -4.95
C GLU A 265 11.37 -12.40 -4.29
N VAL A 266 11.24 -12.57 -2.98
CA VAL A 266 11.69 -13.72 -2.19
C VAL A 266 10.82 -13.86 -0.94
N TYR A 267 10.83 -15.03 -0.31
CA TYR A 267 10.19 -15.18 1.00
C TYR A 267 11.11 -14.59 2.08
N SER A 268 11.02 -13.28 2.29
CA SER A 268 11.92 -12.53 3.15
C SER A 268 11.95 -13.07 4.59
N ASN A 269 10.78 -13.23 5.23
CA ASN A 269 10.67 -13.62 6.64
C ASN A 269 11.34 -14.95 6.98
N THR A 270 11.18 -15.95 6.11
CA THR A 270 11.70 -17.31 6.34
C THR A 270 13.15 -17.47 5.89
N GLY A 271 13.84 -16.38 5.55
CA GLY A 271 15.26 -16.34 5.23
C GLY A 271 15.58 -16.47 3.75
N GLY A 272 14.74 -15.91 2.87
CA GLY A 272 15.04 -15.71 1.46
C GLY A 272 14.89 -16.94 0.58
N GLN A 273 13.77 -17.65 0.67
CA GLN A 273 13.41 -18.73 -0.27
C GLN A 273 12.95 -18.15 -1.61
N SER A 274 13.19 -18.92 -2.69
CA SER A 274 12.67 -18.63 -4.01
C SER A 274 11.14 -18.64 -4.01
N SER A 275 10.55 -17.64 -4.66
CA SER A 275 9.11 -17.51 -4.95
C SER A 275 8.86 -17.55 -6.46
N LYS A 276 7.59 -17.62 -6.89
CA LYS A 276 7.26 -17.36 -8.32
C LYS A 276 7.52 -15.91 -8.73
N ALA A 277 7.67 -15.00 -7.76
CA ALA A 277 8.06 -13.61 -8.00
C ALA A 277 9.58 -13.43 -8.15
N THR A 278 10.40 -14.42 -7.75
CA THR A 278 11.86 -14.35 -7.91
C THR A 278 12.24 -14.22 -9.40
N PRO A 279 13.15 -13.29 -9.76
CA PRO A 279 13.61 -13.04 -11.14
C PRO A 279 14.62 -14.09 -11.62
N VAL A 280 14.89 -14.13 -12.93
CA VAL A 280 15.94 -15.00 -13.50
C VAL A 280 17.31 -14.56 -12.97
N GLY A 281 18.17 -15.53 -12.63
CA GLY A 281 19.54 -15.25 -12.21
C GLY A 281 19.71 -14.86 -10.75
N ALA A 282 18.64 -14.57 -10.02
CA ALA A 282 18.74 -14.34 -8.58
C ALA A 282 18.96 -15.67 -7.85
N ILE A 283 19.90 -15.66 -6.90
CA ILE A 283 20.09 -16.71 -5.91
C ILE A 283 19.12 -16.50 -4.75
N ALA A 284 18.46 -17.60 -4.39
CA ALA A 284 17.63 -17.72 -3.20
C ALA A 284 17.70 -19.18 -2.70
N LYS A 285 17.23 -19.48 -1.49
CA LYS A 285 17.08 -20.88 -1.06
C LYS A 285 16.13 -21.60 -2.03
N PHE A 286 16.45 -22.85 -2.39
CA PHE A 286 15.80 -23.63 -3.46
C PHE A 286 16.04 -23.12 -4.90
N ALA A 287 16.87 -22.08 -5.08
CA ALA A 287 17.36 -21.58 -6.36
C ALA A 287 18.86 -21.23 -6.25
N ALA A 288 19.65 -22.15 -5.67
CA ALA A 288 21.05 -21.89 -5.30
C ALA A 288 21.96 -21.59 -6.50
N SER A 289 21.65 -22.13 -7.67
CA SER A 289 22.38 -21.90 -8.93
C SER A 289 21.72 -20.83 -9.82
N GLY A 290 20.96 -19.93 -9.20
CA GLY A 290 20.17 -18.90 -9.88
C GLY A 290 18.86 -19.45 -10.44
N LYS A 291 17.76 -18.73 -10.21
CA LYS A 291 16.46 -19.13 -10.76
C LYS A 291 16.49 -19.10 -12.29
N ARG A 292 15.97 -20.15 -12.91
CA ARG A 292 15.99 -20.36 -14.37
C ARG A 292 14.71 -19.93 -15.08
N ILE A 293 13.62 -19.80 -14.34
CA ILE A 293 12.31 -19.45 -14.88
C ILE A 293 12.02 -17.98 -14.60
N ARG A 294 11.50 -17.27 -15.60
CA ARG A 294 11.12 -15.86 -15.47
C ARG A 294 10.12 -15.60 -14.34
N LYS A 295 10.10 -14.37 -13.86
CA LYS A 295 9.12 -13.89 -12.87
C LYS A 295 7.70 -14.09 -13.40
N LYS A 296 6.79 -14.62 -12.57
CA LYS A 296 5.35 -14.66 -12.87
C LYS A 296 4.82 -13.24 -12.96
N ASP A 297 4.03 -12.94 -13.99
CA ASP A 297 3.46 -11.61 -14.20
C ASP A 297 2.05 -11.51 -13.59
N LEU A 298 1.99 -11.40 -12.26
CA LEU A 298 0.73 -11.35 -11.50
C LEU A 298 -0.14 -10.16 -11.93
N GLY A 299 0.48 -8.99 -12.10
CA GLY A 299 -0.24 -7.78 -12.47
C GLY A 299 -0.94 -7.95 -13.82
N LEU A 300 -0.22 -8.41 -14.84
CA LEU A 300 -0.81 -8.63 -16.16
C LEU A 300 -1.89 -9.73 -16.15
N MET A 301 -1.68 -10.83 -15.40
CA MET A 301 -2.71 -11.86 -15.22
C MET A 301 -4.02 -11.27 -14.68
N ALA A 302 -3.95 -10.41 -13.67
CA ALA A 302 -5.13 -9.77 -13.09
C ALA A 302 -5.85 -8.83 -14.09
N THR A 303 -5.13 -8.16 -14.99
CA THR A 303 -5.77 -7.30 -16.01
C THR A 303 -6.64 -8.08 -17.00
N THR A 304 -6.46 -9.39 -17.14
CA THR A 304 -7.25 -10.20 -18.08
C THR A 304 -8.73 -10.31 -17.71
N TYR A 305 -9.10 -10.01 -16.46
CA TYR A 305 -10.49 -9.88 -16.04
C TYR A 305 -11.18 -8.65 -16.65
N GLY A 306 -10.43 -7.60 -17.01
CA GLY A 306 -10.96 -6.35 -17.57
C GLY A 306 -11.58 -5.39 -16.53
N TYR A 307 -12.12 -5.89 -15.42
CA TYR A 307 -12.80 -5.08 -14.39
C TYR A 307 -12.01 -4.93 -13.08
N VAL A 308 -10.72 -5.29 -13.06
CA VAL A 308 -9.86 -5.16 -11.88
C VAL A 308 -8.95 -3.96 -12.08
N TYR A 309 -8.93 -3.01 -11.15
CA TYR A 309 -7.91 -1.96 -11.15
C TYR A 309 -6.56 -2.58 -10.78
N VAL A 310 -5.51 -2.36 -11.58
CA VAL A 310 -4.19 -2.90 -11.29
C VAL A 310 -3.13 -1.83 -11.40
N ALA A 311 -2.18 -1.76 -10.47
CA ALA A 311 -1.04 -0.86 -10.57
C ALA A 311 0.27 -1.54 -10.15
N GLN A 312 1.34 -1.24 -10.88
CA GLN A 312 2.70 -1.56 -10.50
C GLN A 312 3.42 -0.27 -10.11
N ILE A 313 3.96 -0.22 -8.88
CA ILE A 313 4.51 0.99 -8.28
C ILE A 313 5.92 0.78 -7.72
N ALA A 314 6.66 1.88 -7.57
CA ALA A 314 7.92 1.95 -6.83
C ALA A 314 8.10 3.39 -6.31
N MET A 315 8.03 3.59 -4.99
CA MET A 315 8.01 4.89 -4.32
C MET A 315 9.27 5.70 -4.59
N GLY A 316 10.44 5.06 -4.56
CA GLY A 316 11.71 5.69 -4.81
C GLY A 316 11.88 6.15 -6.27
N ALA A 317 11.19 5.49 -7.21
CA ALA A 317 11.19 5.90 -8.62
C ALA A 317 10.22 7.05 -8.91
N ASP A 318 8.99 6.97 -8.38
CA ASP A 318 7.99 8.02 -8.56
C ASP A 318 6.97 8.05 -7.40
N GLN A 319 7.18 9.01 -6.50
CA GLN A 319 6.31 9.24 -5.35
C GLN A 319 4.91 9.75 -5.76
N ALA A 320 4.82 10.51 -6.85
CA ALA A 320 3.55 11.04 -7.34
C ALA A 320 2.70 9.94 -7.99
N GLN A 321 3.34 9.06 -8.78
CA GLN A 321 2.69 7.88 -9.35
C GLN A 321 2.23 6.91 -8.26
N THR A 322 3.04 6.70 -7.23
CA THR A 322 2.66 5.89 -6.05
C THR A 322 1.42 6.45 -5.35
N LEU A 323 1.41 7.76 -5.06
CA LEU A 323 0.25 8.43 -4.45
C LEU A 323 -1.00 8.33 -5.34
N LYS A 324 -0.84 8.54 -6.66
CA LYS A 324 -1.92 8.45 -7.63
C LYS A 324 -2.51 7.05 -7.67
N ALA A 325 -1.67 6.01 -7.69
CA ALA A 325 -2.11 4.63 -7.74
C ALA A 325 -2.93 4.22 -6.50
N PHE A 326 -2.49 4.61 -5.30
CA PHE A 326 -3.27 4.37 -4.08
C PHE A 326 -4.62 5.08 -4.07
N ARG A 327 -4.67 6.33 -4.56
CA ARG A 327 -5.93 7.11 -4.65
C ARG A 327 -6.89 6.50 -5.67
N GLU A 328 -6.41 6.12 -6.84
CA GLU A 328 -7.24 5.51 -7.88
C GLU A 328 -7.76 4.14 -7.45
N ALA A 329 -6.90 3.29 -6.87
CA ALA A 329 -7.29 1.99 -6.35
C ALA A 329 -8.40 2.08 -5.29
N GLU A 330 -8.25 2.98 -4.32
CA GLU A 330 -9.22 3.09 -3.23
C GLU A 330 -10.54 3.72 -3.66
N ALA A 331 -10.49 4.61 -4.66
CA ALA A 331 -11.69 5.22 -5.24
C ALA A 331 -12.43 4.28 -6.22
N TYR A 332 -11.75 3.27 -6.76
CA TYR A 332 -12.34 2.33 -7.72
C TYR A 332 -13.43 1.48 -7.04
N PRO A 333 -14.68 1.47 -7.53
CA PRO A 333 -15.79 0.75 -6.90
C PRO A 333 -15.77 -0.75 -7.25
N GLY A 334 -14.67 -1.42 -6.92
CA GLY A 334 -14.41 -2.81 -7.29
C GLY A 334 -13.05 -3.30 -6.79
N PRO A 335 -12.58 -4.46 -7.27
CA PRO A 335 -11.33 -5.05 -6.82
C PRO A 335 -10.14 -4.25 -7.37
N SER A 336 -9.21 -3.94 -6.48
CA SER A 336 -7.97 -3.23 -6.80
C SER A 336 -6.76 -4.06 -6.37
N LEU A 337 -5.74 -4.13 -7.23
CA LEU A 337 -4.46 -4.80 -6.98
C LEU A 337 -3.30 -3.83 -7.19
N ILE A 338 -2.53 -3.56 -6.14
CA ILE A 338 -1.30 -2.78 -6.23
C ILE A 338 -0.11 -3.68 -5.92
N ILE A 339 0.90 -3.69 -6.79
CA ILE A 339 2.15 -4.42 -6.61
C ILE A 339 3.29 -3.42 -6.47
N ALA A 340 3.88 -3.34 -5.28
CA ALA A 340 4.99 -2.44 -4.97
C ALA A 340 6.33 -3.17 -4.96
N TYR A 341 7.34 -2.61 -5.63
CA TYR A 341 8.72 -3.08 -5.45
C TYR A 341 9.23 -2.70 -4.06
N ALA A 342 9.71 -3.67 -3.30
CA ALA A 342 10.17 -3.48 -1.93
C ALA A 342 11.61 -4.01 -1.76
N PRO A 343 12.62 -3.12 -1.72
CA PRO A 343 13.99 -3.51 -1.41
C PRO A 343 14.10 -4.19 -0.04
N CYS A 344 14.85 -5.28 0.01
CA CYS A 344 14.97 -6.14 1.18
C CYS A 344 16.44 -6.46 1.50
N ILE A 345 16.74 -6.71 2.79
CA ILE A 345 18.05 -7.19 3.21
C ILE A 345 18.46 -8.49 2.49
N ASN A 346 17.50 -9.32 2.07
CA ASN A 346 17.76 -10.54 1.31
C ASN A 346 18.25 -10.29 -0.13
N HIS A 347 18.05 -9.09 -0.68
CA HIS A 347 18.70 -8.69 -1.93
C HIS A 347 20.20 -8.47 -1.73
N GLY A 348 20.56 -8.02 -0.53
CA GLY A 348 21.92 -7.65 -0.16
C GLY A 348 22.43 -6.50 -1.01
N LEU A 349 21.78 -5.33 -0.89
CA LEU A 349 22.17 -4.12 -1.61
C LEU A 349 23.60 -3.72 -1.23
N LYS A 350 24.53 -3.67 -2.19
CA LYS A 350 25.92 -3.28 -1.91
C LYS A 350 26.04 -1.85 -1.40
N ALA A 351 25.11 -0.99 -1.82
CA ALA A 351 25.05 0.40 -1.38
C ALA A 351 24.41 0.56 0.03
N GLY A 352 23.93 -0.54 0.62
CA GLY A 352 23.25 -0.58 1.91
C GLY A 352 21.77 -0.23 1.85
N MET A 353 21.02 -0.61 2.89
CA MET A 353 19.58 -0.32 3.01
C MET A 353 19.25 1.17 3.19
N GLY A 354 20.27 2.03 3.38
CA GLY A 354 20.11 3.48 3.31
C GLY A 354 19.89 4.04 1.91
N LYS A 355 20.00 3.17 0.90
CA LYS A 355 19.78 3.46 -0.52
C LYS A 355 18.55 2.75 -1.08
N SER A 356 17.65 2.23 -0.24
CA SER A 356 16.46 1.50 -0.70
C SER A 356 15.64 2.32 -1.70
N GLN A 357 15.42 3.61 -1.45
CA GLN A 357 14.68 4.46 -2.39
C GLN A 357 15.44 4.68 -3.71
N ALA A 358 16.77 4.85 -3.67
CA ALA A 358 17.60 4.93 -4.87
C ALA A 358 17.65 3.60 -5.65
N GLU A 359 17.54 2.46 -4.96
CA GLU A 359 17.44 1.14 -5.56
C GLU A 359 16.14 0.98 -6.34
N GLU A 360 15.01 1.43 -5.77
CA GLU A 360 13.72 1.48 -6.47
C GLU A 360 13.76 2.36 -7.73
N GLU A 361 14.39 3.55 -7.64
CA GLU A 361 14.61 4.42 -8.78
C GLU A 361 15.44 3.73 -9.87
N SER A 362 16.55 3.10 -9.47
CA SER A 362 17.47 2.41 -10.37
C SER A 362 16.80 1.22 -11.05
N ALA A 363 16.00 0.45 -10.32
CA ALA A 363 15.22 -0.68 -10.84
C ALA A 363 14.28 -0.24 -11.97
N VAL A 364 13.56 0.87 -11.78
CA VAL A 364 12.67 1.41 -12.81
C VAL A 364 13.45 2.00 -13.98
N LYS A 365 14.48 2.80 -13.68
CA LYS A 365 15.29 3.51 -14.67
C LYS A 365 15.97 2.56 -15.67
N CYS A 366 16.46 1.42 -15.19
CA CYS A 366 17.11 0.42 -16.06
C CYS A 366 16.14 -0.59 -16.69
N GLY A 367 14.84 -0.54 -16.38
CA GLY A 367 13.82 -1.43 -16.95
C GLY A 367 13.70 -2.79 -16.25
N TYR A 368 14.31 -2.93 -15.07
CA TYR A 368 14.12 -4.11 -14.23
C TYR A 368 12.71 -4.17 -13.64
N TRP A 369 12.18 -3.02 -13.24
CA TRP A 369 10.80 -2.82 -12.81
C TRP A 369 10.13 -1.77 -13.72
N HIS A 370 8.81 -1.78 -13.82
CA HIS A 370 8.06 -0.82 -14.62
C HIS A 370 6.94 -0.21 -13.80
N LEU A 371 6.59 1.04 -14.09
CA LEU A 371 5.47 1.73 -13.46
C LEU A 371 4.33 1.80 -14.46
N TRP A 372 3.17 1.28 -14.08
CA TRP A 372 1.98 1.32 -14.93
C TRP A 372 0.71 1.16 -14.10
N ARG A 373 -0.41 1.55 -14.69
CA ARG A 373 -1.76 1.40 -14.14
C ARG A 373 -2.71 0.87 -15.21
N TYR A 374 -3.57 -0.05 -14.84
CA TYR A 374 -4.73 -0.50 -15.59
C TYR A 374 -5.96 0.00 -14.85
N ASN A 375 -6.69 0.94 -15.44
CA ASN A 375 -7.89 1.53 -14.84
C ASN A 375 -9.12 1.24 -15.71
N PRO A 376 -9.98 0.26 -15.32
CA PRO A 376 -11.18 -0.11 -16.06
C PRO A 376 -12.14 1.05 -16.31
N ALA A 377 -12.16 2.06 -15.43
CA ALA A 377 -13.06 3.21 -15.56
C ALA A 377 -12.79 4.02 -16.85
N LEU A 378 -11.56 3.98 -17.38
CA LEU A 378 -11.20 4.66 -18.63
C LEU A 378 -11.91 4.07 -19.86
N GLU A 379 -12.30 2.79 -19.80
CA GLU A 379 -13.04 2.15 -20.90
C GLU A 379 -14.42 2.79 -21.10
N ALA A 380 -15.07 3.23 -20.01
CA ALA A 380 -16.34 3.95 -20.07
C ALA A 380 -16.19 5.32 -20.76
N GLU A 381 -14.99 5.89 -20.76
CA GLU A 381 -14.63 7.12 -21.46
C GLU A 381 -14.11 6.88 -22.88
N GLY A 382 -14.10 5.61 -23.35
CA GLY A 382 -13.55 5.24 -24.65
C GLY A 382 -12.02 5.36 -24.72
N LYS A 383 -11.32 5.32 -23.58
CA LYS A 383 -9.87 5.42 -23.48
C LYS A 383 -9.26 4.05 -23.18
N ASN A 384 -8.01 3.86 -23.59
CA ASN A 384 -7.24 2.67 -23.23
C ASN A 384 -7.06 2.60 -21.71
N PRO A 385 -7.46 1.50 -21.04
CA PRO A 385 -7.32 1.36 -19.59
C PRO A 385 -5.86 1.22 -19.14
N PHE A 386 -4.95 0.76 -20.01
CA PHE A 386 -3.55 0.54 -19.68
C PHE A 386 -2.70 1.80 -19.94
N ILE A 387 -2.09 2.32 -18.88
CA ILE A 387 -1.18 3.47 -18.91
C ILE A 387 0.19 3.03 -18.43
N LEU A 388 1.20 3.12 -19.31
CA LEU A 388 2.60 2.93 -18.95
C LEU A 388 3.19 4.25 -18.43
N ASP A 389 3.34 4.35 -17.11
CA ASP A 389 3.79 5.58 -16.43
C ASP A 389 5.33 5.74 -16.48
N SER A 390 6.09 4.64 -16.42
CA SER A 390 7.56 4.68 -16.52
C SER A 390 8.02 4.99 -17.95
N LYS A 391 9.10 5.78 -18.06
CA LYS A 391 9.73 6.14 -19.33
C LYS A 391 10.43 4.95 -20.00
N GLU A 392 10.95 5.18 -21.21
CA GLU A 392 11.80 4.20 -21.89
C GLU A 392 13.06 3.89 -21.04
N PRO A 393 13.35 2.60 -20.77
CA PRO A 393 14.47 2.22 -19.93
C PRO A 393 15.85 2.55 -20.51
N GLU A 394 16.79 2.91 -19.62
CA GLU A 394 18.21 2.98 -19.91
C GLU A 394 18.83 1.57 -19.81
N TRP A 395 18.64 0.74 -20.85
CA TRP A 395 19.04 -0.68 -20.86
C TRP A 395 20.52 -0.92 -20.54
N SER A 396 21.41 0.01 -20.89
CA SER A 396 22.83 -0.06 -20.53
C SER A 396 23.09 -0.14 -19.01
N GLY A 397 22.12 0.29 -18.20
CA GLY A 397 22.17 0.20 -16.74
C GLY A 397 21.73 -1.16 -16.17
N PHE A 398 21.05 -2.01 -16.95
CA PHE A 398 20.39 -3.22 -16.43
C PHE A 398 21.38 -4.20 -15.78
N GLN A 399 22.46 -4.52 -16.48
CA GLN A 399 23.51 -5.41 -15.95
C GLN A 399 24.21 -4.83 -14.72
N ASN A 400 24.34 -3.51 -14.63
CA ASN A 400 24.94 -2.84 -13.48
C ASN A 400 24.01 -2.90 -12.26
N PHE A 401 22.70 -2.75 -12.47
CA PHE A 401 21.69 -2.92 -11.43
C PHE A 401 21.77 -4.33 -10.83
N LEU A 402 21.76 -5.40 -11.65
CA LEU A 402 21.94 -6.77 -11.14
C LEU A 402 23.23 -6.90 -10.31
N LYS A 403 24.35 -6.35 -10.81
CA LYS A 403 25.65 -6.39 -10.12
C LYS A 403 25.71 -5.50 -8.87
N GLY A 404 24.69 -4.69 -8.61
CA GLY A 404 24.49 -3.89 -7.41
C GLY A 404 24.05 -4.71 -6.20
N GLU A 405 23.57 -5.93 -6.41
CA GLU A 405 22.97 -6.76 -5.36
C GLU A 405 23.73 -8.08 -5.15
N VAL A 406 23.82 -8.52 -3.88
CA VAL A 406 24.49 -9.78 -3.50
C VAL A 406 23.75 -11.00 -4.05
N ARG A 407 22.40 -10.95 -4.15
CA ARG A 407 21.60 -12.06 -4.70
C ARG A 407 21.98 -12.43 -6.15
N TYR A 408 22.54 -11.52 -6.93
CA TYR A 408 23.07 -11.80 -8.27
C TYR A 408 24.58 -11.99 -8.26
N THR A 409 25.32 -11.15 -7.55
CA THR A 409 26.80 -11.20 -7.59
C THR A 409 27.38 -12.45 -6.93
N SER A 410 26.63 -13.08 -6.03
CA SER A 410 26.95 -14.42 -5.52
C SER A 410 26.93 -15.48 -6.63
N LEU A 411 26.02 -15.38 -7.59
CA LEU A 411 25.97 -16.28 -8.75
C LEU A 411 27.20 -16.08 -9.62
N LEU A 412 27.53 -14.82 -9.92
CA LEU A 412 28.72 -14.47 -10.69
C LEU A 412 30.01 -15.01 -10.06
N LYS A 413 30.09 -15.04 -8.72
CA LYS A 413 31.24 -15.57 -7.98
C LYS A 413 31.31 -17.10 -8.00
N GLN A 414 30.18 -17.79 -7.88
CA GLN A 414 30.14 -19.26 -7.76
C GLN A 414 30.10 -19.97 -9.13
N TYR A 415 29.38 -19.39 -10.09
CA TYR A 415 29.03 -19.97 -11.39
C TYR A 415 29.13 -18.90 -12.49
N PRO A 416 30.35 -18.43 -12.85
CA PRO A 416 30.53 -17.25 -13.70
C PRO A 416 30.00 -17.42 -15.13
N ALA A 417 30.11 -18.62 -15.71
CA ALA A 417 29.59 -18.90 -17.04
C ALA A 417 28.06 -18.84 -17.05
N GLU A 418 27.42 -19.55 -16.12
CA GLU A 418 25.97 -19.57 -15.95
C GLU A 418 25.41 -18.20 -15.57
N ALA A 419 26.16 -17.40 -14.79
CA ALA A 419 25.78 -16.03 -14.47
C ALA A 419 25.70 -15.14 -15.70
N GLY A 420 26.69 -15.24 -16.61
CA GLY A 420 26.69 -14.50 -17.88
C GLY A 420 25.45 -14.82 -18.71
N GLU A 421 25.14 -16.09 -18.88
CA GLU A 421 23.95 -16.55 -19.60
C GLU A 421 22.66 -16.07 -18.92
N LEU A 422 22.52 -16.29 -17.61
CA LEU A 422 21.30 -15.95 -16.88
C LEU A 422 21.05 -14.45 -16.79
N PHE A 423 22.10 -13.63 -16.68
CA PHE A 423 21.94 -12.18 -16.67
C PHE A 423 21.52 -11.66 -18.05
N GLN A 424 22.03 -12.26 -19.13
CA GLN A 424 21.54 -11.94 -20.47
C GLN A 424 20.06 -12.34 -20.62
N VAL A 425 19.69 -13.54 -20.19
CA VAL A 425 18.29 -14.00 -20.20
C VAL A 425 17.40 -13.11 -19.33
N ALA A 426 17.89 -12.60 -18.20
CA ALA A 426 17.14 -11.67 -17.36
C ALA A 426 16.86 -10.35 -18.09
N GLU A 427 17.86 -9.81 -18.79
CA GLU A 427 17.71 -8.58 -19.59
C GLU A 427 16.77 -8.78 -20.78
N ASP A 428 16.89 -9.90 -21.49
CA ASP A 428 16.03 -10.22 -22.62
C ASP A 428 14.57 -10.41 -22.18
N ASN A 429 14.34 -11.04 -21.02
CA ASN A 429 13.01 -11.15 -20.42
C ASN A 429 12.45 -9.77 -20.02
N ALA A 430 13.27 -8.87 -19.48
CA ALA A 430 12.86 -7.52 -19.13
C ALA A 430 12.47 -6.72 -20.38
N LYS A 431 13.27 -6.78 -21.46
CA LYS A 431 12.94 -6.19 -22.77
C LYS A 431 11.66 -6.77 -23.35
N TRP A 432 11.50 -8.09 -23.30
CA TRP A 432 10.28 -8.76 -23.77
C TRP A 432 9.03 -8.27 -23.03
N ARG A 433 9.11 -8.15 -21.69
CA ARG A 433 8.01 -7.66 -20.85
C ARG A 433 7.70 -6.19 -21.13
N TYR A 434 8.72 -5.33 -21.20
CA TYR A 434 8.57 -3.92 -21.54
C TYR A 434 7.89 -3.73 -22.91
N ASN A 435 8.32 -4.49 -23.92
CA ASN A 435 7.70 -4.44 -25.24
C ASN A 435 6.24 -4.89 -25.20
N ASN A 436 5.89 -5.84 -24.33
CA ASN A 436 4.50 -6.21 -24.12
C ASN A 436 3.68 -5.07 -23.53
N TYR A 437 4.19 -4.40 -22.49
CA TYR A 437 3.52 -3.23 -21.89
C TYR A 437 3.40 -2.07 -22.87
N LYS A 438 4.41 -1.82 -23.71
CA LYS A 438 4.31 -0.84 -24.82
C LYS A 438 3.19 -1.20 -25.79
N ARG A 439 3.04 -2.47 -26.16
CA ARG A 439 1.94 -2.90 -27.04
C ARG A 439 0.59 -2.62 -26.41
N LEU A 440 0.42 -2.95 -25.13
CA LEU A 440 -0.83 -2.70 -24.39
C LEU A 440 -1.12 -1.19 -24.31
N ALA A 441 -0.14 -0.36 -23.95
CA ALA A 441 -0.31 1.09 -23.85
C ALA A 441 -0.61 1.76 -25.20
N ASN A 442 -0.15 1.19 -26.32
CA ASN A 442 -0.40 1.70 -27.67
C ASN A 442 -1.53 0.97 -28.40
N GLN A 443 -2.21 0.04 -27.74
CA GLN A 443 -3.33 -0.67 -28.35
C GLN A 443 -4.44 0.34 -28.66
N VAL A 444 -4.92 0.31 -29.90
CA VAL A 444 -6.09 1.08 -30.31
C VAL A 444 -7.28 0.53 -29.54
N TRP A 445 -7.92 1.40 -28.74
CA TRP A 445 -9.09 1.04 -27.96
C TRP A 445 -10.33 1.56 -28.69
N GLU A 446 -10.98 0.67 -29.43
CA GLU A 446 -12.27 0.92 -30.08
C GLU A 446 -13.31 0.01 -29.42
N LYS A 447 -14.44 0.58 -29.03
CA LYS A 447 -15.51 -0.11 -28.29
C LYS A 447 -16.51 -0.78 -29.22
#